data_AF-A0A2V6ZAS7-F1
#
_entry.id   AF-A0A2V6ZAS7-F1
#
_cell.length_a   1.000
_cell.length_b   1.000
_cell.length_c   1.000
_cell.angle_alpha   90.00
_cell.angle_beta   90.00
_cell.angle_gamma   90.00
#
_symmetry.space_group_name_H-M   'P 1'
#
loop_
_entity.id
_entity.type
_entity.pdbx_description
1 polymer ?
#
loop_
_entity_poly.entity_id
_entity_poly.type
_entity_poly.pdbx_seq_one_letter_code
_entity_poly.pdbx_strand_id
1 'polypeptide(L)' 'MRVWMHRANAVVVTTTLGAALEAFILEHEYCGELDSAVETDRVWMTCTCGALIVQALGPVPVP' A
#
# COMPACT_ATOMS: atom_id res chain seq x y z
N MET A 1 -26.41 -20.89 22.05
CA MET A 1 -26.25 -19.98 20.90
C MET A 1 -25.36 -18.83 21.35
N ARG A 2 -24.10 -18.73 20.86
CA ARG A 2 -23.18 -17.63 21.21
C ARG A 2 -23.02 -16.76 19.96
N VAL A 3 -23.63 -15.57 19.96
CA VAL A 3 -23.39 -14.53 18.96
C VAL A 3 -22.00 -13.95 19.24
N TRP A 4 -21.05 -14.18 18.34
CA TRP A 4 -19.73 -13.57 18.39
C TRP A 4 -19.79 -12.23 17.64
N MET A 5 -19.69 -11.12 18.39
CA MET A 5 -19.49 -9.79 17.81
C MET A 5 -18.02 -9.69 17.37
N HIS A 6 -17.75 -9.85 16.08
CA HIS A 6 -16.49 -9.41 15.49
C HIS A 6 -16.53 -7.88 15.34
N ARG A 7 -16.26 -7.15 16.43
CA ARG A 7 -15.74 -5.79 16.30
C ARG A 7 -14.32 -5.92 15.75
N ALA A 8 -14.18 -5.83 14.43
CA ALA A 8 -12.90 -5.56 13.80
C ALA A 8 -12.43 -4.19 14.32
N ASN A 9 -11.59 -4.21 15.35
CA ASN A 9 -10.85 -3.04 15.78
C ASN A 9 -9.88 -2.74 14.64
N ALA A 10 -10.29 -1.88 13.71
CA ALA A 10 -9.43 -1.37 12.66
C ALA A 10 -8.36 -0.50 13.34
N VAL A 11 -7.29 -1.15 13.79
CA VAL A 11 -6.04 -0.47 14.13
C VAL A 11 -5.58 0.16 12.82
N VAL A 12 -5.83 1.47 12.67
CA VAL A 12 -5.25 2.26 11.59
C VAL A 12 -3.76 2.36 11.94
N VAL A 13 -2.97 1.39 11.49
CA VAL A 13 -1.53 1.54 11.47
C VAL A 13 -1.25 2.62 10.43
N THR A 14 -0.84 3.81 10.88
CA THR A 14 -0.38 4.87 10.00
C THR A 14 0.98 4.48 9.43
N THR A 15 1.00 3.51 8.52
CA THR A 15 2.21 3.16 7.78
C THR A 15 2.56 4.36 6.91
N THR A 16 3.78 4.87 7.01
CA THR A 16 4.22 5.93 6.11
C THR A 16 4.31 5.36 4.69
N LEU A 17 4.08 6.19 3.66
CA LEU A 17 4.18 5.80 2.25
C LEU A 17 5.47 5.02 1.97
N GLY A 18 6.61 5.53 2.46
CA GLY A 18 7.91 4.88 2.29
C GLY A 18 7.97 3.48 2.89
N ALA A 19 7.46 3.29 4.11
CA ALA A 19 7.45 1.98 4.76
C ALA A 19 6.55 0.97 4.04
N ALA A 20 5.41 1.42 3.50
CA ALA A 20 4.52 0.55 2.73
C ALA A 20 5.15 0.12 1.40
N LEU A 21 5.84 1.02 0.71
CA LEU A 21 6.54 0.71 -0.53
C LEU A 21 7.77 -0.17 -0.29
N GLU A 22 8.55 0.10 0.76
CA GLU A 22 9.71 -0.71 1.14
C GLU A 22 9.29 -2.15 1.47
N ALA A 23 8.23 -2.32 2.27
CA ALA A 23 7.68 -3.65 2.55
C ALA A 23 7.26 -4.38 1.28
N PHE A 24 6.56 -3.70 0.36
CA PHE A 24 6.15 -4.30 -0.91
C PHE A 24 7.34 -4.74 -1.78
N ILE A 25 8.40 -3.93 -1.87
CA ILE A 25 9.63 -4.27 -2.59
C ILE A 25 10.29 -5.49 -1.95
N LEU A 26 10.45 -5.51 -0.63
CA LEU A 26 11.08 -6.63 0.07
C LEU A 26 10.28 -7.93 -0.06
N GLU A 27 8.95 -7.86 -0.07
CA GLU A 27 8.10 -9.04 -0.31
C GLU A 27 8.21 -9.58 -1.75
N HIS A 28 8.61 -8.73 -2.72
CA HIS A 28 8.63 -9.06 -4.15
C HIS A 28 10.01 -8.97 -4.81
N GLU A 29 11.10 -8.80 -4.05
CA GLU A 29 12.45 -8.53 -4.56
C GLU A 29 13.00 -9.59 -5.53
N TYR A 30 12.49 -10.83 -5.44
CA TYR A 30 12.84 -11.95 -6.32
C TYR A 30 11.64 -12.54 -7.08
N CYS A 31 10.48 -11.87 -7.05
CA CYS A 31 9.24 -12.42 -7.61
C CYS A 31 9.13 -12.19 -9.13
N GLY A 32 9.54 -11.01 -9.59
CA GLY A 32 9.42 -10.60 -10.98
C GLY A 32 9.83 -9.15 -11.17
N GLU A 33 9.55 -8.59 -12.36
CA GLU A 33 9.83 -7.19 -12.63
C GLU A 33 8.83 -6.30 -11.90
N LEU A 34 9.33 -5.20 -11.33
CA LEU A 34 8.53 -4.18 -10.68
C LEU A 34 8.37 -2.97 -11.62
N ASP A 35 7.13 -2.54 -11.82
CA ASP A 35 6.79 -1.28 -12.48
C ASP A 35 6.15 -0.33 -11.47
N SER A 36 6.33 0.98 -11.65
CA SER A 36 5.82 1.98 -10.70
C SER A 36 5.63 3.34 -11.35
N ALA A 37 4.68 4.10 -10.80
CA ALA A 37 4.55 5.51 -11.13
C ALA A 37 4.01 6.34 -9.96
N VAL A 38 4.25 7.64 -10.07
CA VAL A 38 3.67 8.67 -9.21
C VAL A 38 2.70 9.50 -10.05
N GLU A 39 1.48 9.60 -9.57
CA GLU A 39 0.42 10.43 -10.13
C GLU A 39 0.08 11.56 -9.16
N THR A 40 -0.83 12.45 -9.55
CA THR A 40 -1.17 13.66 -8.79
C THR A 40 -1.63 13.38 -7.35
N ASP A 41 -2.37 12.30 -7.13
CA ASP A 41 -2.99 11.95 -5.84
C ASP A 41 -2.55 10.60 -5.29
N ARG A 42 -1.63 9.89 -5.97
CA ARG A 42 -1.27 8.52 -5.61
C ARG A 42 0.11 8.12 -6.10
N VAL A 43 0.68 7.13 -5.43
CA VAL A 43 1.81 6.34 -5.89
C VAL A 43 1.34 4.91 -6.03
N TRP A 44 1.79 4.24 -7.08
CA TRP A 44 1.53 2.82 -7.26
C TRP A 44 2.77 2.05 -7.68
N MET A 45 2.76 0.76 -7.38
CA MET A 45 3.76 -0.20 -7.84
C MET A 45 3.09 -1.54 -8.13
N THR A 46 3.48 -2.18 -9.22
CA THR A 46 3.02 -3.50 -9.64
C THR A 46 4.18 -4.46 -9.81
N CYS A 47 3.96 -5.74 -9.55
CA CYS A 47 4.88 -6.81 -9.91
C CYS A 47 4.29 -7.67 -11.04
N THR A 48 5.13 -8.19 -11.94
CA THR A 48 4.69 -9.12 -13.01
C THR A 48 4.03 -10.40 -12.48
N CYS A 49 4.17 -10.71 -11.19
CA CYS A 49 3.43 -11.80 -10.54
C CYS A 49 1.93 -11.50 -10.32
N GLY A 50 1.50 -10.25 -10.56
CA GLY A 50 0.13 -9.78 -10.38
C GLY A 50 -0.12 -9.00 -9.09
N ALA A 51 0.88 -8.80 -8.24
CA ALA A 51 0.76 -7.97 -7.05
C ALA A 51 0.71 -6.47 -7.37
N LEU A 52 -0.04 -5.71 -6.57
CA LEU A 52 -0.24 -4.27 -6.73
C LEU A 52 -0.33 -3.60 -5.35
N ILE A 53 0.35 -2.47 -5.19
CA ILE A 53 0.14 -1.53 -4.09
C ILE A 53 -0.20 -0.15 -4.64
N VAL A 54 -1.18 0.52 -4.03
CA VAL A 54 -1.57 1.91 -4.32
C VAL A 54 -1.64 2.66 -3.00
N GLN A 55 -0.98 3.80 -2.92
CA GLN A 55 -0.95 4.65 -1.74
C GLN A 55 -1.35 6.07 -2.13
N ALA A 56 -2.27 6.65 -1.37
CA ALA A 56 -2.68 8.03 -1.61
C ALA A 56 -1.57 9.00 -1.20
N LEU A 57 -1.26 9.95 -2.07
CA LEU A 57 -0.56 11.16 -1.69
C LEU A 57 -1.60 12.09 -1.10
N GLY A 58 -1.38 12.54 0.13
CA GLY A 58 -2.19 13.62 0.70
C GLY A 58 -2.24 14.83 -0.24
N PRO A 59 -3.19 15.75 -0.05
CA PRO A 59 -3.35 16.90 -0.93
C PRO A 59 -2.01 17.62 -1.11
N VAL A 60 -1.57 17.75 -2.36
CA VAL A 60 -0.34 18.49 -2.68
C VAL A 60 -0.57 19.95 -2.26
N PRO A 61 0.26 20.51 -1.35
CA PRO A 61 0.19 21.94 -1.06
C PRO A 61 0.51 22.70 -2.35
N VAL A 62 -0.49 23.41 -2.89
CA VAL A 62 -0.26 24.40 -3.95
C VAL A 62 0.45 25.61 -3.33
N PRO A 63 1.57 26.08 -3.90
CA PRO A 63 2.28 27.26 -3.40
C PRO A 63 1.47 28.54 -3.53
#